data_AF-W1PHM6-F1
#
_entry.id   AF-W1PHM6-F1
#
_cell.length_a   1.000
_cell.length_b   1.000
_cell.length_c   1.000
_cell.angle_alpha   90.00
_cell.angle_beta   90.00
_cell.angle_gamma   90.00
#
_symmetry.space_group_name_H-M   'P 1'
#
loop_
_entity.id
_entity.type
_entity.pdbx_description
1 polymer ?
#
loop_
_entity_poly.entity_id
_entity_poly.type
_entity_poly.pdbx_seq_one_letter_code
_entity_poly.pdbx_strand_id
1 'polypeptide(L)'
;MSEYASGMARGVGPKARLVVYMVCWKAGCFDLDILAAFDRAIADGVAVISVSIGGGYVPYYLDCITLGPFAATAKRVFVASSARNDGPTGLSVTNLAPWLTTVGAGSIDRNFPADVTLGNGKTLPGVSLYSVGHLVYLGKAGGLSIALCMESGCRQGEDRGMQ
;
A
#
# COMPACT_ATOMS: atom_id res chain seq x y z
N MET A 1 -24.79 10.29 2.19
CA MET A 1 -23.66 9.34 2.38
C MET A 1 -22.80 9.48 1.13
N SER A 2 -21.64 10.12 1.22
CA SER A 2 -20.72 10.20 0.09
C SER A 2 -20.03 8.85 -0.06
N GLU A 3 -20.48 8.04 -1.01
CA GLU A 3 -19.84 6.76 -1.30
C GLU A 3 -18.59 6.97 -2.15
N TYR A 4 -17.42 6.79 -1.54
CA TYR A 4 -16.15 6.74 -2.26
C TYR A 4 -16.04 5.46 -3.08
N ALA A 5 -15.58 5.57 -4.32
CA ALA A 5 -15.35 4.43 -5.23
C ALA A 5 -16.57 3.47 -5.33
N SER A 6 -17.78 4.03 -5.39
CA SER A 6 -19.01 3.24 -5.57
C SER A 6 -18.95 2.41 -6.86
N GLY A 7 -19.37 1.15 -6.77
CA GLY A 7 -19.36 0.20 -7.87
C GLY A 7 -19.17 -1.24 -7.40
N MET A 8 -19.10 -2.16 -8.37
CA MET A 8 -18.87 -3.58 -8.11
C MET A 8 -17.37 -3.89 -8.11
N ALA A 9 -16.81 -4.23 -6.95
CA ALA A 9 -15.41 -4.66 -6.84
C ALA A 9 -15.19 -6.03 -7.50
N ARG A 10 -14.13 -6.15 -8.30
CA ARG A 10 -13.66 -7.41 -8.90
C ARG A 10 -12.13 -7.43 -8.93
N GLY A 11 -11.53 -8.59 -8.73
CA GLY A 11 -10.09 -8.78 -8.93
C GLY A 11 -9.71 -8.83 -10.40
N VAL A 12 -8.41 -8.72 -10.70
CA VAL A 12 -7.87 -8.79 -12.08
C VAL A 12 -8.18 -10.13 -12.75
N GLY A 13 -8.29 -11.23 -11.98
CA GLY A 13 -8.75 -12.54 -12.43
C GLY A 13 -10.06 -12.96 -11.76
N PRO A 14 -11.24 -12.50 -12.22
CA PRO A 14 -12.52 -12.73 -11.52
C PRO A 14 -12.94 -14.19 -11.37
N LYS A 15 -12.38 -15.09 -12.19
CA LYS A 15 -12.67 -16.54 -12.18
C LYS A 15 -11.51 -17.38 -11.64
N ALA A 16 -10.46 -16.74 -11.13
CA ALA A 16 -9.33 -17.45 -10.54
C ALA A 16 -9.77 -18.20 -9.28
N ARG A 17 -9.21 -19.38 -9.06
CA ARG A 17 -9.36 -20.12 -7.80
C ARG A 17 -8.32 -19.58 -6.82
N LEU A 18 -8.73 -19.36 -5.57
CA LEU A 18 -7.87 -18.85 -4.51
C LEU A 18 -7.55 -19.95 -3.51
N VAL A 19 -6.28 -19.99 -3.11
CA VAL A 19 -5.81 -20.71 -1.92
C VAL A 19 -5.06 -19.69 -1.07
N VAL A 20 -5.30 -19.69 0.23
CA VAL A 20 -4.79 -18.68 1.15
C VAL A 20 -3.84 -19.33 2.15
N TYR A 21 -2.63 -18.78 2.24
CA TYR A 21 -1.62 -19.18 3.21
C TYR A 21 -1.35 -18.00 4.13
N MET A 22 -1.74 -18.13 5.40
CA MET A 22 -1.56 -17.06 6.38
C MET A 22 -0.20 -17.20 7.05
N VAL A 23 0.69 -16.24 6.77
CA VAL A 23 2.08 -16.24 7.26
C VAL A 23 2.41 -15.06 8.16
N CYS A 24 1.46 -14.14 8.28
CA CYS A 24 1.60 -12.92 9.07
C CYS A 24 0.56 -12.92 10.18
N TRP A 25 1.02 -12.54 11.36
CA TRP A 25 0.24 -12.44 12.58
C TRP A 25 0.40 -11.05 13.16
N LYS A 26 -0.27 -10.78 14.29
CA LYS A 26 -0.13 -9.51 15.01
C LYS A 26 1.33 -9.19 15.38
N ALA A 27 2.14 -10.22 15.63
CA ALA A 27 3.56 -10.09 15.98
C ALA A 27 4.49 -9.90 14.76
N GLY A 28 3.97 -10.02 13.53
CA GLY A 28 4.75 -9.96 12.30
C GLY A 28 4.62 -11.22 11.46
N CYS A 29 5.44 -11.29 10.41
CA CYS A 29 5.53 -12.43 9.49
C CYS A 29 6.84 -13.17 9.78
N PHE A 30 6.75 -14.43 10.18
CA PHE A 30 7.94 -15.21 10.54
C PHE A 30 8.50 -15.93 9.32
N ASP A 31 9.82 -15.96 9.19
CA ASP A 31 10.52 -16.60 8.07
C ASP A 31 10.10 -18.08 7.87
N LEU A 32 9.90 -18.80 8.97
CA LEU A 32 9.46 -20.20 8.95
C LEU A 32 8.06 -20.36 8.37
N ASP A 33 7.11 -19.49 8.75
CA ASP A 33 5.74 -19.54 8.23
C ASP A 33 5.72 -19.22 6.72
N ILE A 34 6.54 -18.27 6.30
CA ILE A 34 6.71 -17.88 4.90
C ILE A 34 7.24 -19.04 4.08
N LEU A 35 8.33 -19.67 4.51
CA LEU A 35 8.93 -20.82 3.80
C LEU A 35 7.97 -22.02 3.76
N ALA A 36 7.31 -22.33 4.88
CA ALA A 36 6.32 -23.40 4.94
C ALA A 36 5.14 -23.16 3.98
N ALA A 37 4.71 -21.90 3.84
CA ALA A 37 3.68 -21.53 2.87
C ALA A 37 4.14 -21.70 1.42
N PHE A 38 5.38 -21.33 1.08
CA PHE A 38 5.92 -21.58 -0.26
C PHE A 38 6.00 -23.08 -0.57
N ASP A 39 6.52 -23.88 0.34
CA ASP A 39 6.59 -25.34 0.17
C ASP A 39 5.20 -25.94 -0.02
N ARG A 40 4.23 -25.50 0.78
CA ARG A 40 2.84 -25.95 0.65
C ARG A 40 2.21 -25.51 -0.66
N ALA A 41 2.40 -24.25 -1.07
CA ALA A 41 1.86 -23.72 -2.31
C ALA A 41 2.38 -24.46 -3.54
N ILE A 42 3.68 -24.79 -3.54
CA ILE A 42 4.30 -25.60 -4.59
C ILE A 42 3.69 -27.02 -4.60
N ALA A 43 3.55 -27.64 -3.42
CA ALA A 43 2.96 -28.98 -3.30
C ALA A 43 1.49 -29.02 -3.77
N ASP A 44 0.73 -27.95 -3.50
CA ASP A 44 -0.66 -27.79 -3.95
C ASP A 44 -0.77 -27.46 -5.45
N GLY A 45 0.36 -27.25 -6.15
CA GLY A 45 0.40 -27.06 -7.60
C GLY A 45 -0.18 -25.72 -8.06
N VAL A 46 -0.01 -24.66 -7.28
CA VAL A 46 -0.48 -23.33 -7.67
C VAL A 46 0.27 -22.81 -8.89
N ALA A 47 -0.41 -22.03 -9.74
CA ALA A 47 0.22 -21.43 -10.92
C ALA A 47 0.92 -20.09 -10.61
N VAL A 48 0.38 -19.34 -9.65
CA VAL A 48 0.81 -17.99 -9.29
C VAL A 48 0.82 -17.84 -7.78
N ILE A 49 1.86 -17.23 -7.23
CA ILE A 49 1.94 -16.75 -5.86
C ILE A 49 2.02 -15.23 -5.88
N SER A 50 1.13 -14.59 -5.13
CA SER A 50 1.18 -13.15 -4.85
C SER A 50 1.58 -12.96 -3.40
N VAL A 51 2.69 -12.28 -3.16
CA VAL A 51 3.27 -12.07 -1.84
C VAL A 51 3.53 -10.57 -1.62
N SER A 52 2.84 -9.95 -0.68
CA SER A 52 2.94 -8.50 -0.41
C SER A 52 3.63 -8.25 0.93
N ILE A 53 4.78 -8.90 1.10
CA ILE A 53 5.67 -8.76 2.24
C ILE A 53 7.12 -8.72 1.72
N GLY A 54 8.05 -8.23 2.52
CA GLY A 54 9.45 -8.11 2.15
C GLY A 54 10.36 -8.35 3.35
N GLY A 55 11.57 -8.80 3.05
CA GLY A 55 12.62 -9.03 4.04
C GLY A 55 13.50 -7.81 4.31
N GLY A 56 14.49 -8.01 5.18
CA GLY A 56 15.58 -7.07 5.38
C GLY A 56 16.62 -7.12 4.24
N TYR A 57 17.59 -6.22 4.30
CA TYR A 57 18.72 -6.18 3.35
C TYR A 57 19.76 -7.24 3.73
N VAL A 58 19.48 -8.50 3.44
CA VAL A 58 20.39 -9.64 3.68
C VAL A 58 20.75 -10.34 2.37
N PRO A 59 21.87 -11.08 2.31
CA PRO A 59 22.18 -11.90 1.16
C PRO A 59 21.05 -12.89 0.82
N TYR A 60 20.88 -13.22 -0.45
CA TYR A 60 19.77 -14.05 -0.95
C TYR A 60 19.59 -15.39 -0.25
N TYR A 61 20.69 -16.02 0.19
CA TYR A 61 20.65 -17.31 0.88
C TYR A 61 20.21 -17.22 2.35
N LEU A 62 20.01 -16.01 2.88
CA LEU A 62 19.46 -15.75 4.21
C LEU A 62 18.07 -15.09 4.15
N ASP A 63 17.56 -14.78 2.96
CA ASP A 63 16.28 -14.11 2.77
C ASP A 63 15.19 -15.12 2.39
N CYS A 64 14.21 -15.31 3.28
CA CYS A 64 13.08 -16.20 3.05
C CYS A 64 12.22 -15.77 1.85
N ILE A 65 12.14 -14.45 1.58
CA ILE A 65 11.43 -13.87 0.43
C ILE A 65 12.22 -14.06 -0.87
N THR A 66 13.46 -14.51 -0.79
CA THR A 66 14.26 -14.88 -1.96
C THR A 66 14.29 -16.40 -2.16
N LEU A 67 14.47 -17.18 -1.08
CA LEU A 67 14.58 -18.65 -1.12
C LEU A 67 13.28 -19.35 -1.52
N GLY A 68 12.14 -19.01 -0.89
CA GLY A 68 10.85 -19.62 -1.22
C GLY A 68 10.49 -19.44 -2.70
N PRO A 69 10.57 -18.20 -3.23
CA PRO A 69 10.36 -17.94 -4.65
C PRO A 69 11.35 -18.62 -5.58
N PHE A 70 12.60 -18.84 -5.16
CA PHE A 70 13.55 -19.60 -5.97
C PHE A 70 13.06 -21.03 -6.21
N ALA A 71 12.62 -21.71 -5.15
CA ALA A 71 12.04 -23.05 -5.24
C ALA A 71 10.74 -23.07 -6.07
N ALA A 72 9.89 -22.06 -5.90
CA ALA A 72 8.64 -21.91 -6.64
C ALA A 72 8.89 -21.73 -8.14
N THR A 73 9.78 -20.82 -8.52
CA THR A 73 10.14 -20.56 -9.91
C THR A 73 10.82 -21.77 -10.56
N ALA A 74 11.65 -22.52 -9.82
CA ALA A 74 12.22 -23.80 -10.28
C ALA A 74 11.14 -24.85 -10.61
N LYS A 75 9.96 -24.74 -10.00
CA LYS A 75 8.77 -25.57 -10.27
C LYS A 75 7.77 -24.89 -11.21
N ARG A 76 8.18 -23.83 -11.92
CA ARG A 76 7.37 -23.07 -12.89
C ARG A 76 6.16 -22.36 -12.27
N VAL A 77 6.24 -22.02 -10.99
CA VAL A 77 5.26 -21.16 -10.31
C VAL A 77 5.70 -19.71 -10.48
N PHE A 78 4.83 -18.85 -11.00
CA PHE A 78 5.13 -17.42 -11.12
C PHE A 78 4.98 -16.72 -9.77
N VAL A 79 5.94 -15.88 -9.38
CA VAL A 79 5.90 -15.15 -8.11
C VAL A 79 5.95 -13.63 -8.34
N ALA A 80 4.91 -12.94 -7.87
CA ALA A 80 4.84 -11.49 -7.84
C ALA A 80 5.01 -10.98 -6.41
N SER A 81 5.95 -10.05 -6.21
CA SER A 81 6.26 -9.43 -4.93
C SER A 81 6.25 -7.91 -4.99
N SER A 82 5.93 -7.22 -3.88
CA SER A 82 5.93 -5.76 -3.82
C SER A 82 7.33 -5.16 -3.73
N ALA A 83 7.55 -3.98 -4.30
CA ALA A 83 8.80 -3.21 -4.21
C ALA A 83 9.06 -2.53 -2.85
N ARG A 84 8.10 -2.62 -1.91
CA ARG A 84 8.04 -1.89 -0.61
C ARG A 84 7.72 -0.40 -0.76
N ASN A 85 7.45 0.24 0.37
CA ASN A 85 6.96 1.62 0.48
C ASN A 85 7.99 2.57 1.12
N ASP A 86 9.28 2.21 1.13
CA ASP A 86 10.36 2.99 1.78
C ASP A 86 10.91 4.13 0.89
N GLY A 87 10.32 4.36 -0.29
CA GLY A 87 10.68 5.47 -1.16
C GLY A 87 10.39 6.85 -0.53
N PRO A 88 10.75 7.96 -1.20
CA PRO A 88 11.24 8.06 -2.58
C PRO A 88 12.77 8.09 -2.71
N THR A 89 13.51 7.83 -1.63
CA THR A 89 14.97 7.83 -1.66
C THR A 89 15.50 6.73 -2.59
N GLY A 90 16.64 6.99 -3.23
CA GLY A 90 17.31 5.99 -4.07
C GLY A 90 17.69 4.74 -3.27
N LEU A 91 17.75 3.59 -3.95
CA LEU A 91 18.10 2.29 -3.37
C LEU A 91 17.14 1.77 -2.26
N SER A 92 15.88 2.23 -2.26
CA SER A 92 14.84 1.80 -1.30
C SER A 92 14.06 0.54 -1.71
N VAL A 93 14.28 0.03 -2.94
CA VAL A 93 13.58 -1.15 -3.46
C VAL A 93 14.12 -2.43 -2.81
N THR A 94 13.22 -3.33 -2.43
CA THR A 94 13.53 -4.66 -1.88
C THR A 94 12.99 -5.77 -2.78
N ASN A 95 13.17 -7.04 -2.40
CA ASN A 95 12.70 -8.20 -3.17
C ASN A 95 13.31 -8.26 -4.58
N LEU A 96 14.64 -8.07 -4.66
CA LEU A 96 15.39 -7.85 -5.90
C LEU A 96 15.87 -9.14 -6.60
N ALA A 97 15.52 -10.31 -6.06
CA ALA A 97 15.99 -11.57 -6.62
C ALA A 97 15.54 -11.69 -8.10
N PRO A 98 16.42 -12.11 -9.04
CA PRO A 98 16.11 -12.10 -10.47
C PRO A 98 14.91 -12.98 -10.90
N TRP A 99 14.49 -13.92 -10.06
CA TRP A 99 13.35 -14.81 -10.29
C TRP A 99 12.04 -14.29 -9.71
N LEU A 100 12.05 -13.10 -9.09
CA LEU A 100 10.86 -12.40 -8.62
C LEU A 100 10.39 -11.38 -9.66
N THR A 101 9.07 -11.23 -9.78
CA THR A 101 8.50 -10.03 -10.39
C THR A 101 8.24 -8.99 -9.31
N THR A 102 9.13 -8.01 -9.19
CA THR A 102 9.05 -6.92 -8.21
C THR A 102 8.18 -5.79 -8.74
N VAL A 103 7.08 -5.51 -8.05
CA VAL A 103 6.01 -4.60 -8.51
C VAL A 103 6.03 -3.29 -7.71
N GLY A 104 6.24 -2.18 -8.40
CA GLY A 104 6.07 -0.83 -7.86
C GLY A 104 4.61 -0.36 -7.87
N ALA A 105 4.30 0.65 -7.04
CA ALA A 105 2.97 1.25 -6.98
C ALA A 105 2.88 2.50 -7.86
N GLY A 106 1.74 2.66 -8.55
CA GLY A 106 1.40 3.85 -9.33
C GLY A 106 -0.02 4.33 -9.00
N SER A 107 -0.28 5.62 -9.25
CA SER A 107 -1.62 6.19 -9.13
C SER A 107 -2.50 5.86 -10.34
N ILE A 108 -3.82 5.99 -10.16
CA ILE A 108 -4.83 5.91 -11.22
C ILE A 108 -5.49 7.27 -11.41
N ASP A 109 -6.38 7.39 -12.40
CA ASP A 109 -7.15 8.59 -12.71
C ASP A 109 -8.20 8.97 -11.66
N ARG A 110 -8.63 8.02 -10.82
CA ARG A 110 -9.56 8.26 -9.70
C ARG A 110 -8.89 8.97 -8.53
N ASN A 111 -9.55 10.02 -8.03
CA ASN A 111 -9.19 10.73 -6.80
C ASN A 111 -10.37 10.80 -5.80
N PHE A 112 -10.10 11.14 -4.54
CA PHE A 112 -11.09 11.27 -3.46
C PHE A 112 -11.09 12.70 -2.89
N PRO A 113 -11.72 13.66 -3.60
CA PRO A 113 -11.67 15.06 -3.21
C PRO A 113 -12.36 15.31 -1.87
N ALA A 114 -11.78 16.20 -1.09
CA ALA A 114 -12.20 16.55 0.25
C ALA A 114 -11.94 18.05 0.48
N ASP A 115 -12.76 18.85 -0.19
CA ASP A 115 -12.62 20.30 -0.16
C ASP A 115 -13.03 20.86 1.20
N VAL A 116 -12.25 21.82 1.68
CA VAL A 116 -12.40 22.45 2.98
C VAL A 116 -12.81 23.90 2.78
N THR A 117 -14.00 24.27 3.26
CA THR A 117 -14.43 25.67 3.28
C THR A 117 -14.03 26.31 4.61
N LEU A 118 -13.23 27.37 4.54
CA LEU A 118 -12.79 28.17 5.67
C LEU A 118 -13.90 29.15 6.11
N GLY A 119 -13.83 29.64 7.35
CA GLY A 119 -14.79 30.62 7.88
C GLY A 119 -14.83 31.96 7.12
N ASN A 120 -13.79 32.28 6.33
CA ASN A 120 -13.76 33.45 5.45
C ASN A 120 -14.41 33.19 4.06
N GLY A 121 -15.05 32.02 3.87
CA GLY A 121 -15.69 31.62 2.62
C GLY A 121 -14.73 31.07 1.55
N LYS A 122 -13.41 31.07 1.78
CA LYS A 122 -12.45 30.47 0.85
C LYS A 122 -12.51 28.95 0.93
N THR A 123 -12.54 28.29 -0.23
CA THR A 123 -12.50 26.83 -0.31
C THR A 123 -11.12 26.37 -0.77
N LEU A 124 -10.52 25.44 -0.03
CA LEU A 124 -9.25 24.81 -0.33
C LEU A 124 -9.49 23.38 -0.83
N PRO A 125 -8.99 23.02 -2.02
CA PRO A 125 -9.11 21.65 -2.51
C PRO A 125 -8.24 20.71 -1.68
N GLY A 126 -8.77 19.53 -1.37
CA GLY A 126 -8.09 18.53 -0.53
C GLY A 126 -8.35 17.11 -0.99
N VAL A 127 -7.73 16.14 -0.32
CA VAL A 127 -7.96 14.71 -0.54
C VAL A 127 -8.12 14.02 0.80
N SER A 128 -9.18 13.23 0.96
CA SER A 128 -9.45 12.48 2.18
C SER A 128 -10.40 11.32 1.90
N LEU A 129 -10.33 10.30 2.76
CA LEU A 129 -11.28 9.19 2.80
C LEU A 129 -12.31 9.35 3.93
N TYR A 130 -12.45 10.57 4.44
CA TYR A 130 -13.37 10.88 5.54
C TYR A 130 -14.83 10.77 5.09
N SER A 131 -15.57 9.81 5.65
CA SER A 131 -16.90 9.42 5.15
C SER A 131 -18.09 10.10 5.86
N VAL A 132 -17.85 10.97 6.85
CA VAL A 132 -18.92 11.45 7.77
C VAL A 132 -18.95 12.98 7.98
N GLY A 133 -19.79 13.69 7.22
CA GLY A 133 -20.12 15.10 7.47
C GLY A 133 -19.26 16.11 6.69
N HIS A 134 -19.41 17.40 7.03
CA HIS A 134 -18.62 18.48 6.42
C HIS A 134 -17.26 18.60 7.12
N LEU A 135 -16.18 18.62 6.33
CA LEU A 135 -14.85 18.93 6.85
C LEU A 135 -14.79 20.43 7.18
N VAL A 136 -14.82 20.75 8.47
CA VAL A 136 -14.66 22.11 8.98
C VAL A 136 -13.24 22.26 9.50
N TYR A 137 -12.47 23.17 8.90
CA TYR A 137 -11.16 23.55 9.43
C TYR A 137 -11.34 24.55 10.56
N LEU A 138 -11.07 24.11 11.80
CA LEU A 138 -11.24 24.89 13.03
C LEU A 138 -10.14 25.94 13.25
N GLY A 139 -9.20 26.11 12.31
CA GLY A 139 -8.06 27.02 12.47
C GLY A 139 -7.09 26.58 13.56
N LYS A 140 -6.26 27.53 14.03
CA LYS A 140 -5.15 27.35 14.99
C LYS A 140 -5.54 26.81 16.38
N ALA A 141 -6.83 26.62 16.65
CA ALA A 141 -7.34 26.08 17.91
C ALA A 141 -7.48 24.54 17.89
N GLY A 142 -7.34 23.89 16.73
CA GLY A 142 -7.27 22.44 16.63
C GLY A 142 -5.86 21.93 16.93
N GLY A 143 -5.73 20.95 17.81
CA GLY A 143 -4.46 20.27 18.07
C GLY A 143 -3.80 19.79 16.77
N LEU A 144 -2.45 19.73 16.79
CA LEU A 144 -1.51 19.52 15.68
C LEU A 144 -1.70 18.27 14.76
N SER A 145 -2.84 17.59 14.79
CA SER A 145 -2.96 16.20 14.32
C SER A 145 -3.65 16.00 12.96
N ILE A 146 -4.25 17.02 12.34
CA ILE A 146 -5.19 16.80 11.20
C ILE A 146 -4.96 17.65 9.95
N ALA A 147 -3.98 18.56 9.94
CA ALA A 147 -3.68 19.37 8.75
C ALA A 147 -2.27 19.06 8.24
N LEU A 148 -2.13 18.04 7.40
CA LEU A 148 -0.99 17.94 6.50
C LEU A 148 -1.29 18.82 5.28
N CYS A 149 -0.81 20.06 5.30
CA CYS A 149 -0.70 20.83 4.07
C CYS A 149 0.49 20.25 3.27
N MET A 150 0.24 19.62 2.12
CA MET A 150 1.32 19.31 1.18
C MET A 150 1.97 20.62 0.69
N GLU A 151 3.24 20.58 0.28
CA GLU A 151 4.07 21.78 -0.02
C GLU A 151 3.45 22.78 -1.00
N SER A 152 2.48 22.37 -1.82
CA SER A 152 1.74 23.23 -2.77
C SER A 152 0.32 23.60 -2.33
N GLY A 153 -0.18 23.07 -1.21
CA GLY A 153 -1.60 23.15 -0.81
C GLY A 153 -1.96 24.33 0.10
N CYS A 154 -1.01 24.88 0.86
CA CYS A 154 -1.27 26.00 1.76
C CYS A 154 -0.16 27.05 1.63
N ARG A 155 -0.46 28.19 1.01
CA ARG A 155 0.46 29.34 1.00
C ARG A 155 0.46 30.02 2.37
N GLN A 156 1.63 30.14 2.99
CA GLN A 156 1.81 30.92 4.22
C GLN A 156 1.35 32.38 3.98
N GLY A 157 0.25 32.77 4.61
CA GLY A 157 -0.30 34.13 4.50
C GLY A 157 -1.82 34.21 4.44
N GLU A 158 -2.51 33.10 4.17
CA GLU A 158 -3.97 33.08 4.01
C GLU A 158 -4.74 33.15 5.35
N ASP A 159 -4.06 32.89 6.45
CA ASP A 159 -4.60 32.93 7.82
C ASP A 159 -4.69 34.35 8.41
N ARG A 160 -4.20 35.39 7.72
CA ARG A 160 -4.11 36.75 8.30
C ARG A 160 -5.42 37.54 8.30
N GLY A 161 -6.48 37.02 7.68
CA GLY A 161 -7.78 37.70 7.59
C GLY A 161 -8.84 37.20 8.58
N MET A 162 -8.43 36.53 9.67
CA MET A 162 -9.35 35.70 10.48
C MET A 162 -9.53 36.20 11.92
N GLN A 163 -9.69 37.52 12.09
CA GLN A 163 -10.36 38.10 13.26
C GLN A 163 -11.81 38.41 12.92
#